data_AF-A0RVB4-F1
#
_entry.id   AF-A0RVB4-F1
#
_cell.length_a   1.000
_cell.length_b   1.000
_cell.length_c   1.000
_cell.angle_alpha   90.00
_cell.angle_beta   90.00
_cell.angle_gamma   90.00
#
_symmetry.space_group_name_H-M   'P 1'
#
loop_
_entity.id
_entity.type
_entity.pdbx_description
1 polymer ?
#
loop_
_entity_poly.entity_id
_entity_poly.type
_entity_poly.pdbx_seq_one_letter_code
_entity_poly.pdbx_strand_id
1 'polypeptide(L)'
;MEHAGITVLYSTKNDVVTLKIRRPDSGRNDMGGEADMMSAANETGAGPRLVSHSNNFLVMKYLKGEGTGGWIRGRSAGDKETAILHIRKILEDCYKPGMAGIDHGELSSMNKHVITEDMCSIIDFDSSGSVMGTWYKFQEPGT
;
A
#
# COMPACT_ATOMS: atom_id res chain seq x y z
N MET A 1 16.17 -3.15 5.59
CA MET A 1 15.91 -2.25 4.46
C MET A 1 15.81 -0.84 4.99
N GLU A 2 16.53 0.10 4.42
CA GLU A 2 16.48 1.50 4.81
C GLU A 2 15.33 2.18 4.04
N HIS A 3 14.37 2.77 4.76
CA HIS A 3 13.19 3.38 4.13
C HIS A 3 13.61 4.53 3.19
N ALA A 4 13.09 4.55 1.95
CA ALA A 4 13.55 5.51 0.93
C ALA A 4 13.02 6.94 1.12
N GLY A 5 12.17 7.17 2.13
CA GLY A 5 11.60 8.48 2.38
C GLY A 5 11.05 8.68 3.79
N ILE A 6 10.74 9.94 4.10
CA ILE A 6 10.05 10.38 5.31
C ILE A 6 8.62 10.73 4.95
N THR A 7 7.66 10.21 5.71
CA THR A 7 6.23 10.45 5.48
C THR A 7 5.68 11.46 6.48
N VAL A 8 5.03 12.51 5.97
CA VAL A 8 4.41 13.56 6.78
C VAL A 8 2.96 13.81 6.36
N LEU A 9 2.16 14.33 7.30
CA LEU A 9 0.85 14.91 7.01
C LEU A 9 1.04 16.31 6.41
N TYR A 10 0.33 16.61 5.33
CA TYR A 10 0.36 17.91 4.69
C TYR A 10 -1.06 18.44 4.48
N SER A 11 -1.31 19.65 4.94
CA SER A 11 -2.60 20.34 4.75
C SER A 11 -2.50 21.28 3.57
N THR A 12 -3.41 21.08 2.61
CA THR A 12 -3.67 22.02 1.52
C THR A 12 -4.86 22.91 1.90
N LYS A 13 -5.15 23.92 1.06
CA LYS A 13 -6.31 24.80 1.29
C LYS A 13 -7.65 24.05 1.38
N ASN A 14 -7.77 22.90 0.71
CA ASN A 14 -9.03 22.19 0.54
C ASN A 14 -9.02 20.75 1.09
N ASP A 15 -7.85 20.20 1.44
CA ASP A 15 -7.71 18.77 1.75
C ASP A 15 -6.48 18.48 2.64
N VAL A 16 -6.48 17.31 3.27
CA VAL A 16 -5.34 16.75 4.01
C VAL A 16 -4.81 15.54 3.25
N VAL A 17 -3.50 15.55 2.96
CA VAL A 17 -2.82 14.51 2.19
C VAL A 17 -1.64 13.94 2.98
N THR A 18 -1.21 12.76 2.57
CA THR A 18 0.06 12.18 2.98
C THR A 18 1.13 12.55 1.95
N LEU A 19 2.25 13.10 2.43
CA LEU A 19 3.40 13.44 1.62
C LEU A 19 4.58 12.56 2.02
N LYS A 20 5.04 11.71 1.11
CA LYS A 20 6.30 10.99 1.25
C LYS A 20 7.41 11.77 0.54
N ILE A 21 8.50 12.04 1.26
CA ILE A 21 9.63 12.86 0.84
C ILE A 21 10.84 11.94 0.68
N ARG A 22 11.45 11.91 -0.51
CA ARG A 22 12.63 11.09 -0.77
C ARG A 22 13.79 11.53 0.13
N ARG A 23 14.44 10.54 0.72
CA ARG A 23 15.70 10.71 1.43
C ARG A 23 16.86 10.75 0.41
N PRO A 24 17.64 11.84 0.33
CA PRO A 24 18.77 11.92 -0.59
C PRO A 24 19.85 10.86 -0.33
N ASP A 25 19.95 10.41 0.91
CA ASP A 25 20.85 9.36 1.40
C ASP A 25 20.28 7.94 1.22
N SER A 26 19.07 7.79 0.68
CA SER A 26 18.54 6.48 0.30
C SER A 26 19.18 5.97 -0.99
N GLY A 27 19.19 4.64 -1.18
CA GLY A 27 19.62 4.02 -2.43
C GLY A 27 18.70 4.25 -3.65
N ARG A 28 17.66 5.09 -3.52
CA ARG A 28 16.69 5.40 -4.58
C ARG A 28 17.03 6.75 -5.23
N ASN A 29 17.13 6.76 -6.55
CA ASN A 29 17.43 7.97 -7.33
C ASN A 29 16.21 8.91 -7.45
N ASP A 30 15.00 8.33 -7.48
CA ASP A 30 13.74 9.06 -7.56
C ASP A 30 12.59 8.25 -6.92
N MET A 31 11.39 8.84 -6.90
CA MET A 31 10.14 8.21 -6.43
C MET A 31 9.27 7.67 -7.58
N GLY A 32 9.77 7.68 -8.83
CA GLY A 32 8.99 7.31 -10.02
C GLY A 32 8.51 5.86 -9.97
N GLY A 33 9.41 4.93 -9.65
CA GLY A 33 9.05 3.52 -9.53
C GLY A 33 7.98 3.24 -8.47
N GLU A 34 8.02 3.94 -7.32
CA GLU A 34 6.98 3.80 -6.29
C GLU A 34 5.65 4.42 -6.76
N ALA A 35 5.69 5.55 -7.46
CA ALA A 35 4.50 6.17 -8.05
C ALA A 35 3.83 5.25 -9.08
N ASP A 36 4.61 4.62 -9.96
CA ASP A 36 4.11 3.69 -10.97
C ASP A 36 3.43 2.47 -10.33
N MET A 37 4.08 1.87 -9.32
CA MET A 37 3.50 0.72 -8.60
C MET A 37 2.22 1.11 -7.83
N MET A 38 2.21 2.28 -7.19
CA MET A 38 1.02 2.78 -6.49
C MET A 38 -0.12 3.09 -7.48
N SER A 39 0.19 3.69 -8.63
CA SER A 39 -0.80 3.96 -9.68
C SER A 39 -1.42 2.66 -10.19
N ALA A 40 -0.60 1.65 -10.50
CA ALA A 40 -1.07 0.35 -10.95
C ALA A 40 -1.91 -0.37 -9.86
N ALA A 41 -1.53 -0.27 -8.58
CA ALA A 41 -2.33 -0.80 -7.49
C ALA A 41 -3.69 -0.07 -7.36
N ASN A 42 -3.71 1.25 -7.53
CA ASN A 42 -4.94 2.05 -7.48
C ASN A 42 -5.93 1.67 -8.57
N GLU A 43 -5.47 1.25 -9.76
CA GLU A 43 -6.35 0.75 -10.84
C GLU A 43 -7.14 -0.50 -10.42
N THR A 44 -6.61 -1.28 -9.49
CA THR A 44 -7.30 -2.44 -8.90
C THR A 44 -8.17 -2.11 -7.68
N GLY A 45 -8.20 -0.84 -7.27
CA GLY A 45 -8.86 -0.36 -6.06
C GLY A 45 -8.07 -0.59 -4.77
N ALA A 46 -6.77 -0.90 -4.88
CA ALA A 46 -5.90 -1.15 -3.74
C ALA A 46 -5.05 0.08 -3.39
N GLY A 47 -4.81 0.26 -2.09
CA GLY A 47 -3.95 1.29 -1.52
C GLY A 47 -4.50 2.72 -1.56
N PRO A 48 -3.76 3.69 -0.98
CA PRO A 48 -4.14 5.08 -0.99
C PRO A 48 -4.09 5.64 -2.41
N ARG A 49 -5.09 6.45 -2.77
CA ARG A 49 -5.13 7.10 -4.09
C ARG A 49 -3.93 8.03 -4.26
N LEU A 50 -3.10 7.77 -5.25
CA LEU A 50 -2.05 8.66 -5.72
C LEU A 50 -2.69 9.96 -6.23
N VAL A 51 -2.17 11.09 -5.76
CA VAL A 51 -2.62 12.43 -6.16
C VAL A 51 -1.65 13.02 -7.17
N SER A 52 -0.35 12.96 -6.89
CA SER A 52 0.72 13.42 -7.77
C SER A 52 2.08 12.94 -7.29
N HIS A 53 3.10 13.04 -8.14
CA HIS A 53 4.48 12.75 -7.77
C HIS A 53 5.48 13.63 -8.51
N SER A 54 6.72 13.63 -8.02
CA SER A 54 7.92 14.18 -8.65
C SER A 54 9.11 13.30 -8.30
N ASN A 55 10.32 13.65 -8.74
CA ASN A 55 11.52 12.89 -8.40
C ASN A 55 11.75 12.74 -6.89
N ASN A 56 11.27 13.69 -6.07
CA ASN A 56 11.53 13.69 -4.62
C ASN A 56 10.28 13.65 -3.75
N PHE A 57 9.09 13.66 -4.34
CA PHE A 57 7.84 13.77 -3.58
C PHE A 57 6.78 12.82 -4.15
N LEU A 58 6.07 12.14 -3.26
CA LEU A 58 4.91 11.31 -3.59
C LEU A 58 3.73 11.78 -2.72
N VAL A 59 2.69 12.29 -3.36
CA VAL A 59 1.49 12.82 -2.71
C VAL A 59 0.35 11.82 -2.87
N MET A 60 -0.25 11.39 -1.78
CA MET A 60 -1.33 10.42 -1.78
C MET A 60 -2.43 10.82 -0.80
N LYS A 61 -3.62 10.25 -0.99
CA LYS A 61 -4.75 10.45 -0.09
C LYS A 61 -4.34 10.10 1.34
N TYR A 62 -4.62 10.99 2.29
CA TYR A 62 -4.45 10.67 3.70
C TYR A 62 -5.45 9.59 4.12
N LEU A 63 -4.94 8.56 4.80
CA LEU A 63 -5.74 7.50 5.40
C LEU A 63 -5.84 7.78 6.90
N LYS A 64 -7.03 8.16 7.36
CA LYS A 64 -7.27 8.50 8.76
C LYS A 64 -7.61 7.23 9.54
N GLY A 65 -6.61 6.41 9.82
CA GLY A 65 -6.83 5.13 10.50
C GLY A 65 -5.72 4.76 11.46
N GLU A 66 -5.97 3.71 12.23
CA GLU A 66 -4.95 3.06 13.06
C GLU A 66 -4.39 1.82 12.33
N GLY A 67 -3.20 1.37 12.72
CA GLY A 67 -2.65 0.14 12.17
C GLY A 67 -3.52 -1.07 12.55
N THR A 68 -3.64 -2.04 11.65
CA THR A 68 -4.53 -3.23 11.81
C THR A 68 -4.38 -3.93 13.15
N GLY A 69 -3.17 -4.01 13.71
CA GLY A 69 -2.95 -4.61 15.03
C GLY A 69 -3.61 -3.83 16.18
N GLY A 70 -3.64 -2.50 16.12
CA GLY A 70 -4.38 -1.64 17.05
C GLY A 70 -5.88 -1.81 16.88
N TRP A 71 -6.33 -1.76 15.62
CA TRP A 71 -7.73 -1.92 15.24
C TRP A 71 -8.34 -3.24 15.73
N ILE A 72 -7.62 -4.36 15.58
CA ILE A 72 -8.10 -5.67 16.05
C ILE A 72 -8.19 -5.70 17.59
N ARG A 73 -7.21 -5.13 18.30
CA ARG A 73 -7.17 -5.15 19.77
C ARG A 73 -8.21 -4.25 20.43
N GLY A 74 -8.60 -3.16 19.76
CA GLY A 74 -9.59 -2.22 20.28
C GLY A 74 -11.05 -2.69 20.20
N ARG A 75 -11.32 -3.83 19.56
CA ARG A 75 -12.68 -4.27 19.26
C ARG A 75 -13.25 -5.22 20.31
N SER A 76 -14.51 -4.98 20.66
CA SER A 76 -15.28 -5.88 21.52
C SER A 76 -15.79 -7.09 20.73
N ALA A 77 -16.09 -8.19 21.44
CA ALA A 77 -16.49 -9.47 20.85
C ALA A 77 -17.79 -9.43 19.99
N GLY A 78 -18.54 -8.32 20.01
CA GLY A 78 -19.81 -8.16 19.30
C GLY A 78 -19.69 -7.75 17.83
N ASP A 79 -18.49 -7.55 17.31
CA ASP A 79 -18.29 -6.88 16.01
C ASP A 79 -17.64 -7.82 14.96
N LYS A 80 -18.21 -9.03 14.86
CA LYS A 80 -17.71 -10.12 14.00
C LYS A 80 -17.88 -9.82 12.51
N GLU A 81 -19.05 -9.36 12.09
CA GLU A 81 -19.36 -9.03 10.68
C GLU A 81 -18.39 -7.99 10.11
N THR A 82 -18.15 -6.91 10.84
CA THR A 82 -17.22 -5.86 10.42
C THR A 82 -15.77 -6.39 10.37
N ALA A 83 -15.37 -7.28 11.29
CA ALA A 83 -14.06 -7.95 11.23
C ALA A 83 -13.92 -8.82 9.97
N ILE A 84 -14.96 -9.57 9.60
CA ILE A 84 -14.99 -10.37 8.37
C ILE A 84 -14.89 -9.47 7.13
N LEU A 85 -15.60 -8.34 7.10
CA LEU A 85 -15.52 -7.38 6.00
C LEU A 85 -14.11 -6.81 5.84
N HIS A 86 -13.46 -6.47 6.96
CA HIS A 86 -12.08 -5.96 6.96
C HIS A 86 -11.08 -7.00 6.46
N ILE A 87 -11.18 -8.24 6.95
CA ILE A 87 -10.31 -9.35 6.50
C ILE A 87 -10.52 -9.59 5.00
N ARG A 88 -11.78 -9.62 4.53
CA ARG A 88 -12.08 -9.78 3.10
C ARG A 88 -11.45 -8.67 2.28
N LYS A 89 -11.57 -7.40 2.71
CA LYS A 89 -10.97 -6.26 2.02
C LYS A 89 -9.45 -6.37 1.95
N ILE A 90 -8.78 -6.75 3.04
CA ILE A 90 -7.32 -6.98 3.03
C ILE A 90 -6.95 -8.04 1.99
N LEU A 91 -7.67 -9.18 1.99
CA LEU A 91 -7.40 -10.26 1.04
C LEU A 91 -7.62 -9.82 -0.41
N GLU A 92 -8.67 -9.04 -0.67
CA GLU A 92 -8.93 -8.47 -2.01
C GLU A 92 -7.83 -7.50 -2.43
N ASP A 93 -7.37 -6.63 -1.53
CA ASP A 93 -6.29 -5.68 -1.81
C ASP A 93 -4.94 -6.35 -2.00
N CYS A 94 -4.73 -7.54 -1.44
CA CYS A 94 -3.55 -8.36 -1.75
C CYS A 94 -3.71 -9.09 -3.09
N TYR A 95 -4.91 -9.61 -3.37
CA TYR A 95 -5.16 -10.50 -4.50
C TYR A 95 -5.25 -9.77 -5.84
N LYS A 96 -5.99 -8.65 -5.92
CA LYS A 96 -6.24 -7.95 -7.19
C LYS A 96 -4.95 -7.36 -7.80
N PRO A 97 -4.07 -6.67 -7.05
CA PRO A 97 -2.77 -6.25 -7.57
C PRO A 97 -1.90 -7.44 -7.98
N GLY A 98 -1.89 -8.52 -7.19
CA GLY A 98 -1.17 -9.75 -7.52
C GLY A 98 -1.59 -10.33 -8.87
N MET A 99 -2.90 -10.34 -9.16
CA MET A 99 -3.42 -10.76 -10.46
C MET A 99 -3.05 -9.81 -11.61
N ALA A 100 -2.84 -8.53 -11.32
CA ALA A 100 -2.29 -7.56 -12.27
C ALA A 100 -0.75 -7.65 -12.40
N GLY A 101 -0.11 -8.63 -11.74
CA GLY A 101 1.33 -8.85 -11.80
C GLY A 101 2.14 -7.91 -10.91
N ILE A 102 1.53 -7.32 -9.89
CA ILE A 102 2.17 -6.44 -8.90
C ILE A 102 2.42 -7.25 -7.63
N ASP A 103 3.69 -7.39 -7.24
CA ASP A 103 4.06 -7.95 -5.94
C ASP A 103 4.45 -6.80 -5.01
N HIS A 104 3.77 -6.73 -3.86
CA HIS A 104 4.03 -5.69 -2.86
C HIS A 104 5.40 -5.87 -2.19
N GLY A 105 5.86 -7.11 -2.03
CA GLY A 105 7.19 -7.46 -1.49
C GLY A 105 7.32 -7.42 0.05
N GLU A 106 6.42 -6.76 0.79
CA GLU A 106 6.55 -6.58 2.26
C GLU A 106 5.29 -6.95 3.07
N LEU A 107 4.28 -7.57 2.42
CA LEU A 107 3.03 -7.97 3.07
C LEU A 107 3.19 -9.03 4.17
N SER A 108 4.36 -9.66 4.28
CA SER A 108 4.74 -10.54 5.39
C SER A 108 4.76 -9.81 6.75
N SER A 109 4.84 -8.47 6.74
CA SER A 109 4.78 -7.59 7.93
C SER A 109 3.49 -6.75 8.00
N MET A 110 2.34 -7.39 7.78
CA MET A 110 0.99 -6.78 7.68
C MET A 110 0.65 -5.72 8.75
N ASN A 111 1.16 -5.84 9.98
CA ASN A 111 0.91 -4.88 11.07
C ASN A 111 1.47 -3.46 10.83
N LYS A 112 2.42 -3.29 9.91
CA LYS A 112 3.03 -1.99 9.55
C LYS A 112 2.50 -1.41 8.24
N HIS A 113 1.82 -2.24 7.43
CA HIS A 113 1.50 -1.93 6.04
C HIS A 113 0.00 -1.89 5.74
N VAL A 114 -0.86 -1.92 6.76
CA VAL A 114 -2.30 -1.78 6.60
C VAL A 114 -2.83 -0.75 7.59
N ILE A 115 -3.49 0.28 7.07
CA ILE A 115 -4.20 1.30 7.85
C ILE A 115 -5.70 1.04 7.73
N THR A 116 -6.41 1.14 8.86
CA THR A 116 -7.83 0.87 8.96
C THR A 116 -8.59 2.08 9.52
N GLU A 117 -9.53 2.61 8.73
CA GLU A 117 -10.58 3.56 9.16
C GLU A 117 -11.94 2.85 9.10
N ASP A 118 -12.70 3.00 8.00
CA ASP A 118 -13.93 2.23 7.70
C ASP A 118 -13.67 1.01 6.80
N MET A 119 -12.56 1.03 6.05
CA MET A 119 -12.05 -0.07 5.23
C MET A 119 -10.52 -0.10 5.28
N CYS A 120 -9.94 -1.30 5.27
CA CYS A 120 -8.49 -1.49 5.21
C CYS A 120 -7.90 -1.00 3.87
N SER A 121 -6.69 -0.44 3.94
CA SER A 121 -5.88 -0.10 2.76
C SER A 121 -4.42 -0.51 2.98
N ILE A 122 -3.82 -1.14 1.97
CA ILE A 122 -2.39 -1.47 1.93
C ILE A 122 -1.60 -0.18 1.67
N ILE A 123 -0.51 0.04 2.41
CA ILE A 123 0.36 1.21 2.29
C ILE A 123 1.81 0.80 1.99
N ASP A 124 2.60 1.80 1.56
CA ASP A 124 4.05 1.71 1.33
C ASP A 124 4.43 0.71 0.23
N PHE A 125 4.51 1.18 -1.02
CA PHE A 125 4.83 0.37 -2.21
C PHE A 125 6.31 0.47 -2.60
N ASP A 126 7.16 0.95 -1.69
CA ASP A 126 8.58 1.21 -1.96
C ASP A 126 9.34 -0.06 -2.36
N SER A 127 9.01 -1.19 -1.74
CA SER A 127 9.55 -2.52 -2.03
C SER A 127 8.86 -3.24 -3.19
N SER A 128 7.77 -2.67 -3.71
CA SER A 128 6.94 -3.36 -4.69
C SER A 128 7.61 -3.43 -6.06
N GLY A 129 7.30 -4.50 -6.79
CA GLY A 129 7.86 -4.75 -8.12
C GLY A 129 6.90 -5.53 -9.00
N SER A 130 7.19 -5.56 -10.30
CA SER A 130 6.44 -6.41 -11.23
C SER A 130 6.94 -7.85 -11.16
N VAL A 131 6.01 -8.79 -11.08
CA VAL A 131 6.26 -10.24 -11.05
C VAL A 131 5.72 -10.95 -12.28
N MET A 132 5.34 -10.22 -13.34
CA MET A 132 4.78 -10.81 -14.57
C MET A 132 5.64 -11.95 -15.14
N GLY A 133 6.97 -11.90 -15.02
CA GLY A 133 7.87 -12.98 -15.46
C GLY A 133 7.95 -14.20 -14.51
N THR A 134 7.59 -14.03 -13.24
CA THR A 134 7.63 -15.09 -12.22
C THR A 134 6.36 -15.94 -12.26
N TRP A 135 5.19 -15.31 -12.47
CA TRP A 135 3.90 -16.02 -12.58
C TRP A 135 3.77 -16.81 -13.89
N TYR A 136 4.36 -16.33 -14.99
CA TYR A 136 4.38 -17.06 -16.27
C TYR A 136 5.06 -18.44 -16.12
N LYS A 137 6.11 -18.54 -15.28
CA LYS A 137 6.78 -19.81 -14.97
C LYS A 137 5.95 -20.78 -14.12
N PHE A 138 4.96 -20.29 -13.38
CA PHE A 138 4.03 -21.15 -12.64
C PHE A 138 2.82 -21.58 -13.47
N GLN A 139 2.57 -20.94 -14.63
CA GLN A 139 1.50 -21.31 -15.56
C GLN A 139 1.95 -22.28 -16.66
N GLU A 140 3.25 -22.45 -16.89
CA GLU A 140 3.73 -23.56 -17.70
C GLU A 140 3.50 -24.86 -16.91
N PRO A 141 2.69 -25.82 -17.42
CA PRO A 141 2.66 -27.16 -16.87
C PRO A 141 4.09 -27.69 -16.97
N GLY A 142 4.70 -28.04 -15.84
CA GLY A 142 6.02 -28.65 -15.84
C GLY A 142 6.02 -29.84 -16.80
N THR A 143 6.85 -29.74 -17.84
CA THR A 143 7.21 -30.88 -18.71
C THR A 143 8.14 -31.83 -17.98
#